data_AF-A0A1W1Z950-F1
#
_entry.id   AF-A0A1W1Z950-F1
#
_cell.length_a   1.000
_cell.length_b   1.000
_cell.length_c   1.000
_cell.angle_alpha   90.00
_cell.angle_beta   90.00
_cell.angle_gamma   90.00
#
_symmetry.space_group_name_H-M   'P 1'
#
loop_
_entity.id
_entity.type
_entity.pdbx_description
1 polymer ?
#
loop_
_entity_poly.entity_id
_entity_poly.type
_entity_poly.pdbx_seq_one_letter_code
_entity_poly.pdbx_strand_id
1 'polypeptide(L)' 'MSTAKIMVSVKEFATMTGIGQNRVRELCYLSDFPASKEGNRFLIHVEAANEWLRKRAIAKVGVETASLKRVAP' A
#
# COMPACT_ATOMS: atom_id res chain seq x y z
N MET A 1 -24.85 -5.73 -8.19
CA MET A 1 -23.75 -4.86 -7.73
C MET A 1 -22.68 -5.76 -7.14
N SER A 2 -21.45 -5.73 -7.68
CA SER A 2 -20.33 -6.49 -7.11
C SER A 2 -19.92 -5.81 -5.80
N THR A 3 -19.97 -6.53 -4.68
CA THR A 3 -19.51 -6.06 -3.38
C THR A 3 -18.02 -5.73 -3.50
N ALA A 4 -17.67 -4.44 -3.58
CA ALA A 4 -16.28 -4.04 -3.66
C ALA A 4 -15.53 -4.51 -2.41
N LYS A 5 -14.41 -5.21 -2.59
CA LYS A 5 -13.59 -5.66 -1.47
C LYS A 5 -13.03 -4.44 -0.75
N ILE A 6 -13.30 -4.34 0.56
CA ILE A 6 -12.80 -3.26 1.41
C ILE A 6 -11.30 -3.45 1.70
N MET A 7 -10.91 -4.70 1.98
CA MET A 7 -9.53 -5.09 2.26
C MET A 7 -9.03 -5.99 1.13
N VAL A 8 -7.82 -5.72 0.63
CA VAL A 8 -7.19 -6.48 -0.45
C VAL A 8 -5.76 -6.86 -0.10
N SER A 9 -5.27 -7.94 -0.70
CA SER A 9 -3.86 -8.33 -0.58
C SER A 9 -2.94 -7.36 -1.34
N VAL A 10 -1.64 -7.42 -1.03
CA VAL A 10 -0.58 -6.71 -1.77
C VAL A 10 -0.65 -6.98 -3.28
N LYS A 11 -0.93 -8.23 -3.67
CA LYS A 11 -1.01 -8.63 -5.08
C LYS A 11 -2.21 -7.99 -5.77
N GLU A 12 -3.39 -8.05 -5.13
CA GLU A 12 -4.60 -7.43 -5.67
C GLU A 12 -4.43 -5.91 -5.80
N PHE A 13 -3.91 -5.25 -4.77
CA PHE A 13 -3.69 -3.80 -4.78
C PHE A 13 -2.68 -3.37 -5.86
N ALA A 14 -1.62 -4.15 -6.06
CA ALA A 14 -0.66 -3.95 -7.14
C ALA A 14 -1.33 -4.01 -8.52
N THR A 15 -2.20 -5.00 -8.74
CA THR A 15 -2.97 -5.12 -9.99
C THR A 15 -3.94 -3.94 -10.18
N MET A 16 -4.61 -3.49 -9.12
CA MET A 16 -5.57 -2.38 -9.18
C MET A 16 -4.90 -1.04 -9.47
N THR A 17 -3.73 -0.79 -8.90
CA THR A 17 -3.03 0.51 -8.98
C THR A 17 -2.00 0.58 -10.11
N GLY A 18 -1.58 -0.56 -10.65
CA GLY A 18 -0.45 -0.65 -11.58
C GLY A 18 0.92 -0.49 -10.91
N ILE A 19 0.99 -0.34 -9.59
CA ILE A 19 2.24 -0.26 -8.83
C ILE A 19 2.83 -1.67 -8.71
N GLY A 20 4.14 -1.80 -8.95
CA GLY A 20 4.83 -3.08 -8.80
C GLY A 20 4.63 -3.70 -7.40
N GLN A 21 4.38 -5.01 -7.35
CA GLN A 21 4.05 -5.72 -6.11
C GLN A 21 5.09 -5.53 -5.00
N ASN A 22 6.39 -5.54 -5.32
CA ASN A 22 7.45 -5.30 -4.34
C ASN A 22 7.36 -3.88 -3.75
N ARG A 23 7.04 -2.88 -4.59
CA ARG A 23 6.86 -1.51 -4.13
C ARG A 23 5.63 -1.39 -3.23
N VAL A 24 4.50 -2.01 -3.58
CA VAL A 24 3.32 -2.05 -2.68
C VAL A 24 3.66 -2.71 -1.35
N ARG A 25 4.45 -3.80 -1.36
CA ARG A 25 4.91 -4.45 -0.14
C ARG A 25 5.78 -3.53 0.70
N GLU A 26 6.70 -2.77 0.09
CA GLU A 26 7.51 -1.76 0.77
C GLU A 26 6.63 -0.68 1.42
N LEU A 27 5.58 -0.21 0.73
CA LEU A 27 4.63 0.77 1.29
C LEU A 27 3.93 0.24 2.55
N CYS A 28 3.62 -1.06 2.62
CA CYS A 28 2.97 -1.65 3.78
C CYS A 28 3.79 -1.60 5.08
N TYR A 29 5.10 -1.30 5.00
CA TYR A 29 5.94 -1.08 6.17
C TYR A 29 5.98 0.38 6.63
N LEU A 30 5.42 1.32 5.86
CA LEU A 30 5.28 2.70 6.30
C LEU A 30 4.21 2.79 7.39
N SER A 31 4.51 3.54 8.45
CA SER A 31 3.60 3.73 9.59
C SER A 31 2.31 4.47 9.22
N ASP A 32 2.33 5.28 8.15
CA ASP A 32 1.21 6.07 7.67
C ASP A 32 0.45 5.42 6.51
N PHE A 33 0.92 4.27 6.00
CA PHE A 33 0.24 3.56 4.92
C PHE A 33 -0.88 2.67 5.50
N PRO A 34 -2.11 2.71 4.96
CA PRO A 34 -3.27 2.05 5.54
C PRO A 34 -3.30 0.54 5.21
N ALA A 35 -2.37 -0.18 5.81
CA ALA A 35 -2.26 -1.63 5.77
C ALA A 35 -2.16 -2.22 7.17
N SER A 36 -2.78 -3.38 7.37
CA SER A 36 -2.69 -4.18 8.59
C SER A 36 -1.95 -5.48 8.31
N LYS A 37 -1.12 -5.92 9.26
CA LYS A 37 -0.41 -7.20 9.17
C LYS A 37 -1.20 -8.28 9.89
N GLU A 38 -1.78 -9.20 9.11
CA GLU A 38 -2.52 -10.35 9.59
C GLU A 38 -1.66 -11.61 9.42
N GLY A 39 -0.99 -12.01 10.50
CA GLY A 39 0.01 -13.08 10.50
C GLY A 39 1.18 -12.75 9.55
N ASN A 40 1.35 -13.56 8.50
CA ASN A 40 2.41 -13.36 7.50
C ASN A 40 1.96 -12.58 6.25
N ARG A 41 0.76 -12.00 6.26
CA ARG A 41 0.21 -11.27 5.10
C ARG A 41 -0.14 -9.84 5.47
N PHE A 42 -0.04 -8.95 4.49
CA PHE A 42 -0.58 -7.59 4.59
C PHE A 42 -1.95 -7.53 3.91
N LEU A 43 -2.89 -6.87 4.58
CA LEU A 43 -4.19 -6.48 4.04
C LEU A 43 -4.23 -4.96 3.95
N ILE A 44 -4.60 -4.44 2.79
CA ILE A 44 -4.60 -3.01 2.45
C ILE A 44 -6.05 -2.55 2.36
N HIS A 45 -6.39 -1.49 3.10
CA HIS A 45 -7.72 -0.89 2.99
C HIS A 45 -7.79 -0.04 1.71
N VAL A 46 -8.63 -0.43 0.76
CA VAL A 46 -8.63 0.14 -0.61
C VAL A 46 -8.89 1.64 -0.61
N GLU A 47 -9.94 2.09 0.06
CA GLU A 47 -10.33 3.51 0.02
C GLU A 47 -9.29 4.43 0.67
N ALA A 48 -8.86 4.10 1.90
CA ALA A 48 -7.81 4.80 2.61
C ALA A 48 -6.49 4.82 1.82
N ALA A 49 -6.09 3.70 1.19
CA ALA A 49 -4.85 3.64 0.43
C ALA A 49 -4.91 4.51 -0.84
N ASN A 50 -6.07 4.55 -1.50
CA ASN A 50 -6.30 5.44 -2.64
C ASN A 50 -6.26 6.91 -2.23
N GLU A 51 -6.83 7.27 -1.07
CA GLU A 51 -6.74 8.62 -0.54
C GLU A 51 -5.29 9.00 -0.21
N TRP A 52 -4.55 8.09 0.40
CA TRP A 52 -3.13 8.27 0.71
C TRP A 52 -2.30 8.53 -0.55
N LEU A 53 -2.49 7.74 -1.61
CA LEU A 53 -1.83 7.93 -2.90
C LEU A 53 -2.21 9.29 -3.53
N ARG A 54 -3.49 9.67 -3.47
CA ARG A 54 -3.98 10.94 -4.00
C ARG A 54 -3.32 12.13 -3.31
N LYS A 55 -3.24 12.12 -1.98
CA LYS A 55 -2.59 13.19 -1.19
C LYS A 55 -1.13 13.39 -1.62
N ARG A 56 -0.39 12.29 -1.81
CA ARG A 56 1.01 12.35 -2.25
C ARG A 56 1.17 12.85 -3.68
N ALA A 57 0.30 12.41 -4.58
CA ALA A 57 0.31 12.89 -5.96
C ALA A 57 0.07 14.42 -6.05
N ILE A 58 -0.89 14.94 -5.29
CA ILE A 58 -1.18 16.38 -5.22
C ILE A 58 0.01 17.16 -4.63
N ALA A 59 0.58 16.66 -3.52
CA ALA A 59 1.71 17.29 -2.86
C ALA A 59 3.03 17.16 -3.64
N LYS A 60 3.07 16.35 -4.72
CA LYS A 60 4.27 16.03 -5.50
C LYS A 60 5.43 15.51 -4.64
N VAL A 61 5.10 14.81 -3.55
CA VAL A 61 6.09 14.24 -2.63
C VAL A 61 6.29 12.76 -2.93
N GLY A 62 7.55 12.36 -3.04
CA GLY A 62 7.94 10.96 -3.16
C GLY A 62 7.82 10.20 -1.84
N VAL A 63 8.14 8.91 -1.88
CA VAL A 63 8.40 8.09 -0.71
C VAL A 63 9.89 7.82 -0.65
N GLU A 64 10.53 8.09 0.49
CA GLU A 64 11.94 7.79 0.69
C GLU A 64 12.15 6.28 0.85
N THR A 65 12.18 5.56 -0.26
CA THR A 65 12.22 4.10 -0.25
C THR A 65 13.58 3.51 0.13
N ALA A 66 14.64 4.32 0.19
CA ALA A 66 15.95 3.89 0.64
C ALA A 66 15.93 3.48 2.13
N SER A 67 15.13 4.17 2.94
CA SER A 67 14.98 3.90 4.37
C SER A 67 14.09 2.68 4.66
N LEU A 68 13.20 2.31 3.74
CA LEU A 68 12.33 1.13 3.83
C LEU A 68 13.08 -0.20 3.73
N LYS A 69 14.20 -0.25 2.98
CA LYS A 69 15.03 -1.47 2.83
C LYS A 69 15.63 -1.97 4.14
N ARG A 70 15.69 -1.14 5.19
CA ARG A 70 16.25 -1.51 6.50
C ARG A 70 15.23 -2.15 7.46
N VAL A 71 13.95 -2.14 7.10
CA VAL A 71 12.85 -2.59 7.98
C VAL A 71 12.30 -3.96 7.55
N ALA A 72 12.53 -4.37 6.30
CA ALA A 72 12.22 -5.72 5.86
C ALA A 72 13.29 -6.69 6.38
N PRO A 73 12.93 -7.72 7.17
CA PRO A 73 13.85 -8.79 7.57
C PRO A 73 14.27 -9.65 6.36
#